data_AF-A0A164BAS5-F1
#
_entry.id   AF-A0A164BAS5-F1
#
_cell.length_a   1.000
_cell.length_b   1.000
_cell.length_c   1.000
_cell.angle_alpha   90.00
_cell.angle_beta   90.00
_cell.angle_gamma   90.00
#
_symmetry.space_group_name_H-M   'P 1'
#
loop_
_entity.id
_entity.type
_entity.pdbx_description
1 polymer ?
#
loop_
_entity_poly.entity_id
_entity_poly.type
_entity_poly.pdbx_seq_one_letter_code
_entity_poly.pdbx_strand_id
1 'polypeptide(L)' 'MSFKSEEELNEAIAEAKASLAIEGMTLTKEMEKIIRDKLAGKITHEQFIVLADAIAIARRK' A
#
# COMPACT_ATOMS: atom_id res chain seq x y z
N MET A 1 -11.71 7.85 -0.37
CA MET A 1 -12.47 6.92 -1.23
C MET A 1 -12.91 5.74 -0.38
N SER A 2 -14.13 5.26 -0.54
CA SER A 2 -14.59 4.02 0.10
C SER A 2 -14.77 2.98 -0.98
N PHE A 3 -14.01 1.89 -0.93
CA PHE A 3 -14.18 0.74 -1.82
C PHE A 3 -15.46 0.00 -1.42
N LYS A 4 -16.21 -0.50 -2.42
CA LYS A 4 -17.50 -1.16 -2.23
C LYS A 4 -17.36 -2.68 -2.09
N SER A 5 -16.24 -3.25 -2.51
CA SER A 5 -15.90 -4.68 -2.31
C SER A 5 -14.39 -4.92 -2.19
N GLU A 6 -14.03 -6.11 -1.69
CA GLU A 6 -12.64 -6.55 -1.66
C GLU A 6 -12.06 -6.77 -3.07
N GLU A 7 -12.91 -7.14 -4.04
CA GLU A 7 -12.54 -7.25 -5.45
C GLU A 7 -12.18 -5.89 -6.06
N GLU A 8 -12.98 -4.85 -5.82
CA GLU A 8 -12.68 -3.48 -6.29
C GLU A 8 -11.37 -2.95 -5.68
N LEU A 9 -11.12 -3.27 -4.40
CA LEU A 9 -9.87 -2.95 -3.74
C LEU A 9 -8.67 -3.69 -4.36
N ASN A 10 -8.84 -4.97 -4.69
CA ASN A 10 -7.81 -5.78 -5.33
C ASN A 10 -7.46 -5.27 -6.73
N GLU A 11 -8.48 -4.91 -7.51
CA GLU A 11 -8.32 -4.34 -8.85
C GLU A 11 -7.56 -3.01 -8.79
N ALA A 12 -7.98 -2.08 -7.93
CA ALA A 12 -7.31 -0.80 -7.75
C ALA A 12 -5.84 -0.96 -7.29
N ILE A 13 -5.56 -1.92 -6.41
CA ILE A 13 -4.17 -2.21 -5.98
C ILE A 13 -3.36 -2.82 -7.13
N ALA A 14 -3.96 -3.70 -7.94
CA ALA A 14 -3.30 -4.32 -9.09
C ALA A 14 -2.96 -3.28 -10.16
N GLU A 15 -3.89 -2.38 -10.47
CA GLU A 15 -3.67 -1.26 -11.39
C GLU A 15 -2.55 -0.33 -10.90
N ALA A 16 -2.61 0.09 -9.64
CA ALA A 16 -1.57 0.93 -9.05
C ALA A 16 -0.19 0.26 -9.09
N LYS A 17 -0.13 -1.05 -8.81
CA LYS A 17 1.10 -1.83 -8.87
C LYS A 17 1.65 -1.92 -10.30
N ALA A 18 0.78 -2.11 -11.30
CA ALA A 18 1.18 -2.13 -12.69
C ALA A 18 1.73 -0.76 -13.14
N SER A 19 1.06 0.33 -12.75
CA SER A 19 1.54 1.70 -13.03
C SER A 19 2.90 1.98 -12.41
N LEU A 20 3.10 1.60 -11.15
CA LEU A 20 4.39 1.74 -10.47
C LEU A 20 5.48 0.91 -11.16
N ALA A 21 5.15 -0.30 -11.61
CA ALA A 21 6.10 -1.18 -12.30
C ALA A 21 6.58 -0.60 -13.63
N ILE A 22 5.72 0.13 -14.37
CA ILE A 22 6.10 0.85 -15.59
C ILE A 22 7.18 1.90 -15.29
N GLU A 23 7.10 2.56 -14.14
CA GLU A 23 8.10 3.54 -13.68
C GLU A 23 9.34 2.90 -13.03
N GLY A 24 9.46 1.57 -13.07
CA GLY A 24 10.55 0.82 -12.44
C GLY A 24 10.44 0.75 -10.91
N MET A 25 9.29 1.13 -10.34
CA MET A 25 9.00 1.01 -8.91
C MET A 25 8.34 -0.33 -8.58
N THR A 26 8.69 -0.92 -7.43
CA THR A 26 8.12 -2.20 -7.00
C THR A 26 7.37 -2.06 -5.68
N LEU A 27 6.12 -2.51 -5.66
CA LEU A 27 5.34 -2.64 -4.43
C LEU A 27 5.56 -4.01 -3.79
N THR A 28 6.22 -4.02 -2.64
CA THR A 28 6.46 -5.24 -1.86
C THR A 28 5.24 -5.68 -1.05
N LYS A 29 5.23 -6.93 -0.58
CA LYS A 29 4.14 -7.49 0.25
C LYS A 29 3.88 -6.67 1.53
N GLU A 30 4.93 -6.18 2.19
CA GLU A 30 4.79 -5.37 3.41
C GLU A 30 4.14 -4.01 3.13
N MET A 31 4.55 -3.35 2.04
CA MET A 31 3.96 -2.09 1.59
C MET A 31 2.50 -2.28 1.19
N GLU A 32 2.19 -3.37 0.47
CA GLU A 32 0.82 -3.69 0.07
C GLU A 32 -0.09 -3.93 1.29
N LYS A 33 0.43 -4.60 2.32
CA LYS A 33 -0.32 -4.84 3.57
C LYS A 33 -0.73 -3.53 4.25
N ILE A 34 0.19 -2.59 4.43
CA ILE A 34 -0.15 -1.32 5.10
C ILE A 34 -1.07 -0.44 4.27
N ILE A 35 -0.99 -0.51 2.93
CA ILE A 35 -1.93 0.16 2.04
C ILE A 35 -3.34 -0.42 2.23
N ARG A 36 -3.47 -1.75 2.24
CA ARG A 36 -4.77 -2.43 2.48
C ARG A 36 -5.35 -2.07 3.84
N ASP A 37 -4.53 -2.09 4.89
CA ASP A 37 -4.98 -1.75 6.24
C ASP A 37 -5.44 -0.28 6.32
N LYS A 38 -4.77 0.64 5.61
CA LYS A 38 -5.18 2.04 5.53
C LYS A 38 -6.49 2.22 4.77
N LEU A 39 -6.65 1.54 3.63
CA LEU A 39 -7.86 1.62 2.80
C LEU A 39 -9.07 0.96 3.47
N ALA A 40 -8.86 -0.08 4.27
CA ALA A 40 -9.88 -0.72 5.09
C ALA A 40 -10.22 0.07 6.38
N GLY A 41 -9.55 1.20 6.64
CA GLY A 41 -9.77 2.00 7.85
C GLY A 41 -9.24 1.38 9.14
N LYS A 42 -8.43 0.32 9.07
CA LYS A 42 -7.85 -0.36 10.24
C LYS A 42 -6.74 0.45 10.90
N ILE A 43 -6.08 1.33 10.14
CA ILE A 43 -5.02 2.22 10.62
C ILE A 43 -5.28 3.68 10.22
N THR A 44 -4.83 4.62 11.06
CA THR A 44 -4.91 6.06 10.76
C THR A 44 -3.89 6.46 9.71
N HIS A 45 -3.97 7.71 9.24
CA HIS A 45 -3.00 8.21 8.27
C HIS A 45 -1.62 8.38 8.91
N GLU A 46 -1.57 8.80 10.17
CA GLU A 46 -0.35 8.94 10.96
C GLU A 46 0.32 7.57 11.17
N GLN A 47 -0.47 6.55 11.54
CA GLN A 47 0.04 5.18 11.66
C GLN A 47 0.58 4.64 10.33
N PHE A 48 -0.10 4.95 9.22
CA PHE A 48 0.37 4.58 7.89
C PHE A 48 1.73 5.23 7.55
N ILE A 49 1.92 6.53 7.85
CA ILE A 49 3.20 7.22 7.63
C ILE A 49 4.31 6.58 8.46
N VAL A 50 4.07 6.32 9.75
CA VAL A 50 5.07 5.71 10.64
C VAL A 50 5.48 4.32 10.15
N LEU A 51 4.51 3.49 9.73
CA LEU A 51 4.79 2.16 9.20
C LEU A 51 5.54 2.22 7.86
N ALA A 52 5.18 3.15 6.98
CA ALA A 52 5.87 3.34 5.71
C ALA A 52 7.34 3.76 5.90
N ASP A 53 7.61 4.67 6.85
CA ASP A 53 8.97 5.10 7.18
C ASP A 53 9.78 3.96 7.80
N ALA A 54 9.19 3.17 8.69
CA ALA A 54 9.84 1.99 9.27
C ALA A 54 10.24 0.96 8.18
N ILE A 55 9.38 0.70 7.20
CA ILE A 55 9.69 -0.16 6.04
C ILE A 55 10.82 0.44 5.21
N ALA A 56 10.80 1.75 4.97
CA ALA A 56 11.84 2.43 4.21
C ALA A 56 13.22 2.34 4.91
N ILE A 57 13.26 2.56 6.21
CA ILE A 57 14.48 2.44 7.03
C ILE A 57 15.01 1.00 7.01
N ALA A 58 14.14 0.01 7.15
CA ALA A 58 14.52 -1.40 7.18
C ALA A 58 15.22 -1.86 5.87
N ARG A 59 14.91 -1.22 4.74
CA ARG A 59 15.49 -1.56 3.42
C ARG A 59 16.73 -0.75 3.03
N ARG A 60 17.08 0.27 3.80
CA ARG A 60 18.34 1.00 3.62
C ARG A 60 19.53 0.30 4.29
N LYS A 61 19.27 -0.69 5.15
CA LYS A 61 20.28 -1.52 5.80
C LYS A 61 20.59 -2.74 4.95
#